data_AF-A0A6C0LDM7-F1
#
_entry.id   AF-A0A6C0LDM7-F1
#
_cell.length_a   1.000
_cell.length_b   1.000
_cell.length_c   1.000
_cell.angle_alpha   90.00
_cell.angle_beta   90.00
_cell.angle_gamma   90.00
#
_symmetry.space_group_name_H-M   'P 1'
#
loop_
_entity.id
_entity.type
_entity.pdbx_description
1 polymer ?
#
loop_
_entity_poly.entity_id
_entity_poly.type
_entity_poly.pdbx_seq_one_letter_code
_entity_poly.pdbx_strand_id
1 'polypeptide(L)'
;MNNESLEIATIAYTFEEKVGHFTSVYEPSGYPNVEGKPSVCMGSLNAGDEQLYIGGAAINKAFNIAIREKDNDATLHDLSIEMHLSCYLDCYDIKEEEDVLPDKYSRTKYLTMVNNKYALSKKAGTLHHYDAFKQGGKFENNPYFTDMFLYISETRLCDFLSNSLYPGDIFIDILKNPPCNNGANKAMLYCVGPKGMSSAENFKDAVYIVGKNIANAIYHYNNYNNRIDTERIDYVRICLISGGNFKHDDVSRIEVAECLIKGIRDGNIQTHSKNVVYNFAFDNNAFKIAYDTLNE
;
A
#
# COMPACT_ATOMS: atom_id res chain seq x y z
N MET A 1 -20.02 -14.47 39.24
CA MET A 1 -19.82 -13.03 39.00
C MET A 1 -18.32 -12.80 39.10
N ASN A 2 -17.56 -12.57 38.04
CA ASN A 2 -17.88 -11.85 36.81
C ASN A 2 -17.38 -12.59 35.55
N ASN A 3 -18.16 -12.42 34.48
CA ASN A 3 -17.81 -12.67 33.09
C ASN A 3 -16.59 -11.82 32.70
N GLU A 4 -15.50 -12.45 32.28
CA GLU A 4 -14.57 -11.88 31.30
C GLU A 4 -14.71 -12.67 30.00
N SER A 5 -15.92 -12.64 29.45
CA SER A 5 -16.19 -13.00 28.07
C SER A 5 -16.22 -11.71 27.26
N LEU A 6 -15.08 -11.32 26.67
CA LEU A 6 -14.97 -10.35 25.57
C LEU A 6 -13.52 -10.39 25.02
N GLU A 7 -13.11 -11.51 24.43
CA GLU A 7 -12.09 -11.43 23.37
C GLU A 7 -12.77 -10.82 22.14
N ILE A 8 -12.67 -9.50 22.06
CA ILE A 8 -13.13 -8.70 20.91
C ILE A 8 -12.39 -9.18 19.66
N ALA A 9 -13.12 -9.23 18.53
CA ALA A 9 -12.60 -9.61 17.22
C ALA A 9 -11.28 -8.88 16.92
N THR A 10 -10.18 -9.62 16.84
CA THR A 10 -8.84 -9.07 16.72
C THR A 10 -8.55 -8.54 15.32
N ILE A 11 -9.07 -9.17 14.28
CA ILE A 11 -8.99 -8.74 12.87
C ILE A 11 -10.29 -9.17 12.19
N ALA A 12 -10.83 -8.35 11.29
CA ALA A 12 -11.98 -8.71 10.47
C ALA A 12 -11.62 -8.70 8.99
N TYR A 13 -12.19 -9.64 8.23
CA TYR A 13 -12.09 -9.70 6.77
C TYR A 13 -13.47 -9.50 6.16
N THR A 14 -13.62 -8.52 5.30
CA THR A 14 -14.88 -8.16 4.64
C THR A 14 -14.70 -8.09 3.13
N PHE A 15 -15.77 -8.29 2.36
CA PHE A 15 -15.71 -8.40 0.90
C PHE A 15 -16.77 -7.51 0.29
N GLU A 16 -16.35 -6.65 -0.62
CA GLU A 16 -17.26 -5.78 -1.35
C GLU A 16 -18.07 -6.58 -2.38
N GLU A 17 -19.34 -6.22 -2.51
CA GLU A 17 -20.22 -6.75 -3.53
C GLU A 17 -20.14 -5.92 -4.82
N LYS A 18 -20.68 -6.46 -5.91
CA LYS A 18 -20.74 -5.74 -7.19
C LYS A 18 -21.77 -4.62 -7.14
N VAL A 19 -21.33 -3.41 -6.84
CA VAL A 19 -22.16 -2.20 -6.94
C VAL A 19 -21.95 -1.48 -8.28
N GLY A 20 -20.80 -1.69 -8.94
CA GLY A 20 -20.44 -1.07 -10.22
C GLY A 20 -19.33 -1.81 -10.95
N HIS A 21 -18.65 -1.10 -11.87
CA HIS A 21 -17.49 -1.66 -12.59
C HIS A 21 -16.24 -1.80 -11.71
N PHE A 22 -16.05 -0.87 -10.76
CA PHE A 22 -14.96 -0.90 -9.79
C PHE A 22 -15.50 -0.47 -8.43
N THR A 23 -14.99 -1.07 -7.35
CA THR A 23 -15.15 -0.52 -6.00
C THR A 23 -14.43 0.83 -5.92
N SER A 24 -15.09 1.83 -5.33
CA SER A 24 -14.48 3.14 -5.13
C SER A 24 -13.24 3.04 -4.22
N VAL A 25 -12.19 3.80 -4.52
CA VAL A 25 -10.97 3.82 -3.69
C VAL A 25 -11.18 4.50 -2.34
N TYR A 26 -12.13 5.43 -2.27
CA TYR A 26 -12.63 6.10 -1.06
C TYR A 26 -14.13 6.29 -1.18
N GLU A 27 -14.81 6.45 -0.05
CA GLU A 27 -16.27 6.60 0.02
C GLU A 27 -16.68 7.77 0.89
N PRO A 28 -17.82 8.41 0.57
CA PRO A 28 -18.44 9.38 1.47
C PRO A 28 -19.10 8.71 2.67
N SER A 29 -19.46 7.43 2.57
CA SER A 29 -19.95 6.60 3.67
C SER A 29 -18.83 6.32 4.67
N GLY A 30 -19.16 6.31 5.96
CA GLY A 30 -18.24 5.86 7.00
C GLY A 30 -17.96 4.35 6.91
N TYR A 31 -16.86 3.92 7.50
CA TYR A 31 -16.44 2.52 7.50
C TYR A 31 -16.65 1.91 8.89
N PRO A 32 -17.15 0.68 9.03
CA PRO A 32 -17.22 0.01 10.32
C PRO A 32 -15.84 -0.55 10.70
N ASN A 33 -15.35 -0.24 11.90
CA ASN A 33 -14.20 -0.93 12.50
C ASN A 33 -14.60 -2.32 13.03
N VAL A 34 -13.68 -3.03 13.68
CA VAL A 34 -13.91 -4.40 14.18
C VAL A 34 -15.06 -4.50 15.21
N GLU A 35 -15.42 -3.41 15.89
CA GLU A 35 -16.52 -3.34 16.84
C GLU A 35 -17.83 -2.85 16.20
N GLY A 36 -17.84 -2.61 14.89
CA GLY A 36 -18.98 -2.03 14.16
C GLY A 36 -19.17 -0.52 14.41
N LYS A 37 -18.23 0.15 15.08
CA LYS A 37 -18.21 1.61 15.26
C LYS A 37 -17.60 2.29 14.04
N PRO A 38 -17.85 3.59 13.79
CA PRO A 38 -17.17 4.32 12.74
C PRO A 38 -15.64 4.26 12.91
N SER A 39 -14.95 3.85 11.85
CA SER A 39 -13.50 3.87 11.71
C SER A 39 -12.98 5.30 11.79
N VAL A 40 -11.83 5.45 12.43
CA VAL A 40 -11.18 6.76 12.59
C VAL A 40 -10.11 7.02 11.53
N CYS A 41 -9.60 5.99 10.87
CA CYS A 41 -8.59 6.09 9.82
C CYS A 41 -8.71 4.91 8.85
N MET A 42 -9.19 5.25 7.66
CA MET A 42 -9.24 4.37 6.51
C MET A 42 -8.00 4.58 5.63
N GLY A 43 -7.32 3.47 5.35
CA GLY A 43 -6.29 3.35 4.32
C GLY A 43 -6.83 2.68 3.07
N SER A 44 -6.40 3.09 1.88
CA SER A 44 -6.77 2.41 0.63
C SER A 44 -5.54 2.04 -0.18
N LEU A 45 -5.44 0.78 -0.60
CA LEU A 45 -4.30 0.24 -1.35
C LEU A 45 -4.38 0.62 -2.82
N ASN A 46 -3.39 1.36 -3.28
CA ASN A 46 -3.08 1.65 -4.66
C ASN A 46 -2.13 0.58 -5.23
N ALA A 47 -2.58 -0.14 -6.26
CA ALA A 47 -1.72 -0.97 -7.09
C ALA A 47 -0.90 -0.07 -8.02
N GLY A 48 0.27 0.31 -7.52
CA GLY A 48 1.17 1.28 -8.11
C GLY A 48 1.91 0.81 -9.35
N ASP A 49 2.49 1.78 -10.05
CA ASP A 49 3.38 1.58 -11.18
C ASP A 49 4.83 1.40 -10.70
N GLU A 50 5.61 0.61 -11.45
CA GLU A 50 7.03 0.35 -11.17
C GLU A 50 7.91 1.60 -11.25
N GLN A 51 7.39 2.68 -11.84
CA GLN A 51 8.00 4.00 -11.92
C GLN A 51 7.61 4.93 -10.76
N LEU A 52 6.92 4.42 -9.72
CA LEU A 52 6.62 5.14 -8.48
C LEU A 52 5.81 6.44 -8.66
N TYR A 53 4.74 6.40 -9.46
CA TYR A 53 3.85 7.55 -9.63
C TYR A 53 2.38 7.22 -9.36
N ILE A 54 1.60 8.26 -9.05
CA ILE A 54 0.16 8.16 -8.81
C ILE A 54 -0.60 8.71 -10.03
N GLY A 55 -1.19 7.84 -10.85
CA GLY A 55 -1.94 8.24 -12.04
C GLY A 55 -2.03 7.18 -13.13
N GLY A 56 -1.92 7.60 -14.39
CA GLY A 56 -1.95 6.70 -15.53
C GLY A 56 -3.35 6.13 -15.79
N ALA A 57 -3.53 4.83 -15.56
CA ALA A 57 -4.76 4.09 -15.88
C ALA A 57 -5.30 3.28 -14.68
N ALA A 58 -6.51 2.72 -14.85
CA ALA A 58 -7.16 1.83 -13.90
C ALA A 58 -7.19 2.38 -12.45
N ILE A 59 -6.85 1.56 -11.45
CA ILE A 59 -6.93 1.94 -10.04
C ILE A 59 -5.96 3.06 -9.68
N ASN A 60 -4.75 3.07 -10.25
CA ASN A 60 -3.77 4.13 -9.98
C ASN A 60 -4.29 5.50 -10.47
N LYS A 61 -5.00 5.53 -11.61
CA LYS A 61 -5.74 6.71 -12.07
C LYS A 61 -6.87 7.10 -11.12
N ALA A 62 -7.60 6.13 -10.57
CA ALA A 62 -8.68 6.39 -9.63
C ALA A 62 -8.18 7.08 -8.35
N PHE A 63 -7.01 6.67 -7.84
CA PHE A 63 -6.35 7.37 -6.73
C PHE A 63 -5.97 8.81 -7.09
N ASN A 64 -5.36 9.01 -8.27
CA ASN A 64 -5.03 10.36 -8.74
C ASN A 64 -6.26 11.26 -8.80
N ILE A 65 -7.41 10.76 -9.28
CA ILE A 65 -8.66 11.53 -9.29
C ILE A 65 -9.14 11.81 -7.86
N ALA A 66 -9.09 10.81 -6.97
CA ALA A 66 -9.68 10.93 -5.64
C ALA A 66 -8.93 11.89 -4.70
N ILE A 67 -7.62 12.01 -4.82
CA ILE A 67 -6.80 12.90 -3.96
C ILE A 67 -6.71 14.34 -4.50
N ARG A 68 -7.23 14.59 -5.71
CA ARG A 68 -7.18 15.91 -6.35
C ARG A 68 -8.36 16.77 -5.91
N GLU A 69 -8.07 17.98 -5.45
CA GLU A 69 -9.10 18.97 -5.13
C GLU A 69 -9.63 19.73 -6.36
N LYS A 70 -8.86 19.77 -7.46
CA LYS A 70 -9.23 20.47 -8.71
C LYS A 70 -8.76 19.69 -9.93
N ASP A 71 -9.69 19.38 -10.85
CA ASP A 71 -9.45 18.55 -12.04
C ASP A 71 -8.40 19.10 -13.02
N ASN A 72 -8.10 20.41 -12.98
CA ASN A 72 -7.26 21.11 -13.96
C ASN A 72 -5.87 21.53 -13.45
N ASP A 73 -5.44 21.12 -12.26
CA ASP A 73 -4.09 21.44 -11.80
C ASP A 73 -3.06 20.44 -12.35
N ALA A 74 -2.18 20.90 -13.25
CA ALA A 74 -1.18 20.07 -13.95
C ALA A 74 0.07 19.78 -13.12
N THR A 75 0.28 20.46 -11.98
CA THR A 75 1.46 20.30 -11.10
C THR A 75 1.53 18.96 -10.36
N LEU A 76 0.45 18.18 -10.43
CA LEU A 76 0.24 16.90 -9.77
C LEU A 76 0.97 15.70 -10.35
N HIS A 77 1.05 15.68 -11.68
CA HIS A 77 1.64 14.54 -12.37
C HIS A 77 3.10 14.40 -11.93
N ASP A 78 3.86 15.50 -11.99
CA ASP A 78 5.30 15.52 -11.75
C ASP A 78 5.62 15.31 -10.26
N LEU A 79 4.86 15.95 -9.35
CA LEU A 79 5.06 15.82 -7.91
C LEU A 79 4.88 14.39 -7.40
N SER A 80 3.86 13.67 -7.88
CA SER A 80 3.61 12.31 -7.41
C SER A 80 4.71 11.33 -7.80
N ILE A 81 5.44 11.59 -8.90
CA ILE A 81 6.50 10.69 -9.35
C ILE A 81 7.83 10.94 -8.64
N GLU A 82 8.12 12.20 -8.38
CA GLU A 82 9.36 12.59 -7.69
C GLU A 82 9.34 12.16 -6.24
N MET A 83 8.18 12.29 -5.58
CA MET A 83 8.08 12.13 -4.14
C MET A 83 8.40 10.70 -3.68
N HIS A 84 7.74 9.67 -4.23
CA HIS A 84 8.00 8.28 -3.82
C HIS A 84 9.44 7.85 -4.15
N LEU A 85 9.97 8.27 -5.30
CA LEU A 85 11.36 7.98 -5.68
C LEU A 85 12.36 8.67 -4.75
N SER A 86 12.21 9.97 -4.49
CA SER A 86 13.08 10.71 -3.56
C SER A 86 13.04 10.12 -2.15
N CYS A 87 11.86 9.79 -1.64
CA CYS A 87 11.72 9.15 -0.32
C CYS A 87 12.49 7.82 -0.27
N TYR A 88 12.48 7.06 -1.36
CA TYR A 88 13.29 5.84 -1.49
C TYR A 88 14.78 6.11 -1.44
N LEU A 89 15.25 7.08 -2.22
CA LEU A 89 16.68 7.39 -2.30
C LEU A 89 17.20 7.85 -0.95
N ASP A 90 16.49 8.75 -0.29
CA ASP A 90 16.80 9.20 1.07
C ASP A 90 16.79 8.02 2.06
N CYS A 91 15.82 7.12 1.93
CA CYS A 91 15.78 5.91 2.73
C CYS A 91 17.01 5.00 2.53
N TYR A 92 17.75 5.08 1.43
CA TYR A 92 18.99 4.31 1.23
C TYR A 92 20.27 5.17 1.27
N ASP A 93 20.16 6.41 1.74
CA ASP A 93 21.27 7.38 1.76
C ASP A 93 21.89 7.57 0.36
N ILE A 94 21.05 7.54 -0.68
CA ILE A 94 21.42 7.78 -2.07
C ILE A 94 21.14 9.24 -2.39
N LYS A 95 22.18 9.97 -2.84
CA LYS A 95 22.04 11.37 -3.26
C LYS A 95 21.55 11.44 -4.70
N GLU A 96 20.63 12.37 -4.96
CA GLU A 96 20.27 12.80 -6.30
C GLU A 96 21.47 13.54 -6.92
N GLU A 97 21.88 13.16 -8.14
CA GLU A 97 23.09 13.67 -8.78
C GLU A 97 22.85 14.93 -9.64
N GLU A 98 21.60 15.22 -10.04
CA GLU A 98 21.27 16.30 -10.97
C GLU A 98 20.07 17.10 -10.44
N ASP A 99 20.17 18.45 -10.44
CA ASP A 99 19.06 19.40 -10.18
C ASP A 99 17.97 19.36 -11.29
N VAL A 100 17.90 18.27 -12.05
CA VAL A 100 16.97 18.06 -13.16
C VAL A 100 16.20 16.79 -12.87
N LEU A 101 14.87 16.91 -12.89
CA LEU A 101 13.93 15.82 -12.67
C LEU A 101 14.38 14.57 -13.43
N PRO A 102 14.51 13.40 -12.77
CA PRO A 102 14.90 12.19 -13.45
C PRO A 102 13.83 11.88 -14.51
N ASP A 103 14.19 12.04 -15.78
CA ASP A 103 13.42 11.50 -16.87
C ASP A 103 13.30 9.97 -16.71
N LYS A 104 12.40 9.36 -17.48
CA LYS A 104 12.16 7.91 -17.40
C LYS A 104 13.43 7.04 -17.54
N TYR A 105 14.52 7.56 -18.12
CA TYR A 105 15.78 6.85 -18.31
C TYR A 105 16.74 7.01 -17.12
N SER A 106 16.74 8.17 -16.47
CA SER A 106 17.55 8.45 -15.28
C SER A 106 16.97 7.82 -14.00
N ARG A 107 15.66 7.48 -13.99
CA ARG A 107 15.03 6.72 -12.88
C ARG A 107 15.55 5.30 -12.70
N THR A 108 15.73 4.57 -13.80
CA THR A 108 16.24 3.19 -13.76
C THR A 108 17.58 3.13 -13.02
N LYS A 109 18.47 4.10 -13.23
CA LYS A 109 19.75 4.19 -12.52
C LYS A 109 19.54 4.22 -11.00
N TYR A 110 18.66 5.08 -10.51
CA TYR A 110 18.37 5.23 -9.09
C TYR A 110 17.72 3.97 -8.49
N LEU A 111 16.78 3.35 -9.21
CA LEU A 111 16.16 2.08 -8.78
C LEU A 111 17.18 0.94 -8.69
N THR A 112 18.11 0.85 -9.64
CA THR A 112 19.23 -0.09 -9.57
C THR A 112 20.11 0.19 -8.35
N MET A 113 20.42 1.45 -8.05
CA MET A 113 21.21 1.83 -6.87
C MET A 113 20.49 1.44 -5.57
N VAL A 114 19.19 1.70 -5.46
CA VAL A 114 18.32 1.28 -4.36
C VAL A 114 18.38 -0.23 -4.17
N ASN A 115 18.14 -1.01 -5.23
CA ASN A 115 18.13 -2.46 -5.16
C ASN A 115 19.49 -3.02 -4.71
N ASN A 116 20.59 -2.42 -5.19
CA ASN A 116 21.95 -2.79 -4.75
C ASN A 116 22.22 -2.41 -3.28
N LYS A 117 21.73 -1.24 -2.83
CA LYS A 117 21.86 -0.77 -1.44
C LYS A 117 21.04 -1.60 -0.48
N TYR A 118 19.85 -2.05 -0.89
CA TYR A 118 19.00 -2.94 -0.09
C TYR A 118 19.79 -4.15 0.41
N ALA A 119 20.50 -4.84 -0.49
CA ALA A 119 21.28 -6.03 -0.17
C ALA A 119 22.38 -5.79 0.87
N LEU A 120 22.78 -4.53 1.08
CA LEU A 120 23.81 -4.11 2.03
C LEU A 120 23.23 -3.44 3.28
N SER A 121 21.94 -3.10 3.27
CA SER A 121 21.29 -2.32 4.31
C SER A 121 20.75 -3.20 5.44
N LYS A 122 20.61 -2.62 6.64
CA LYS A 122 19.84 -3.22 7.76
C LYS A 122 18.40 -2.67 7.83
N LYS A 123 17.90 -2.13 6.72
CA LYS A 123 16.62 -1.39 6.65
C LYS A 123 15.43 -2.30 6.32
N ALA A 124 15.69 -3.52 5.86
CA ALA A 124 14.67 -4.54 5.62
C ALA A 124 13.84 -4.84 6.88
N GLY A 125 12.52 -4.92 6.73
CA GLY A 125 11.58 -5.17 7.83
C GLY A 125 11.36 -4.01 8.77
N THR A 126 11.74 -2.79 8.37
CA THR A 126 11.56 -1.61 9.21
C THR A 126 10.72 -0.55 8.51
N LEU A 127 9.96 0.19 9.33
CA LEU A 127 9.20 1.35 8.88
C LEU A 127 10.07 2.59 9.02
N HIS A 128 10.26 3.29 7.91
CA HIS A 128 10.95 4.55 7.85
C HIS A 128 9.95 5.70 7.77
N HIS A 129 10.14 6.69 8.63
CA HIS A 129 9.37 7.93 8.60
C HIS A 129 10.14 8.98 7.80
N TYR A 130 9.45 9.68 6.90
CA TYR A 130 10.06 10.70 6.07
C TYR A 130 9.71 12.11 6.54
N ASP A 131 10.66 12.74 7.22
CA ASP A 131 10.46 14.04 7.88
C ASP A 131 10.43 15.25 6.93
N ALA A 132 10.67 15.09 5.62
CA ALA A 132 10.82 16.24 4.72
C ALA A 132 9.49 16.91 4.31
N PHE A 133 8.37 16.47 4.89
CA PHE A 133 7.09 17.20 4.86
C PHE A 133 6.99 18.27 5.97
N LYS A 134 7.96 18.33 6.89
CA LYS A 134 8.05 19.38 7.92
C LYS A 134 8.50 20.72 7.33
N GLN A 135 8.30 21.78 8.11
CA GLN A 135 8.72 23.14 7.76
C GLN A 135 10.21 23.19 7.34
N GLY A 136 10.48 23.71 6.14
CA GLY A 136 11.82 23.77 5.53
C GLY A 136 12.28 22.51 4.80
N GLY A 137 11.44 21.47 4.69
CA GLY A 137 11.75 20.23 3.97
C GLY A 137 11.46 20.30 2.46
N LYS A 138 12.00 19.34 1.71
CA LYS A 138 11.88 19.26 0.24
C LYS A 138 10.42 19.25 -0.24
N PHE A 139 9.51 18.70 0.57
CA PHE A 139 8.09 18.57 0.24
C PHE A 139 7.19 19.33 1.22
N GLU A 140 7.70 20.36 1.92
CA GLU A 140 6.90 21.20 2.83
C GLU A 140 5.61 21.71 2.17
N ASN A 141 5.70 22.12 0.90
CA ASN A 141 4.56 22.68 0.15
C ASN A 141 3.76 21.63 -0.62
N ASN A 142 3.88 20.33 -0.27
CA ASN A 142 3.11 19.28 -0.93
C ASN A 142 1.60 19.55 -0.76
N PRO A 143 0.79 19.54 -1.85
CA PRO A 143 -0.63 19.83 -1.76
C PRO A 143 -1.47 18.62 -1.32
N TYR A 144 -0.93 17.40 -1.36
CA TYR A 144 -1.69 16.15 -1.21
C TYR A 144 -1.37 15.38 0.05
N PHE A 145 -0.14 15.48 0.53
CA PHE A 145 0.33 14.69 1.66
C PHE A 145 0.88 15.59 2.76
N THR A 146 0.61 15.19 4.00
CA THR A 146 1.13 15.83 5.21
C THR A 146 2.27 15.04 5.82
N ASP A 147 2.33 13.73 5.53
CA ASP A 147 3.32 12.83 6.09
C ASP A 147 3.47 11.58 5.21
N MET A 148 4.59 10.87 5.34
CA MET A 148 4.84 9.64 4.60
C MET A 148 5.70 8.65 5.38
N PHE A 149 5.36 7.37 5.24
CA PHE A 149 6.12 6.25 5.77
C PHE A 149 6.43 5.26 4.66
N LEU A 150 7.59 4.59 4.76
CA LEU A 150 7.98 3.50 3.87
C LEU A 150 8.36 2.28 4.71
N TYR A 151 7.59 1.20 4.56
CA TYR A 151 7.97 -0.12 5.04
C TYR A 151 8.77 -0.83 3.95
N ILE A 152 10.03 -1.14 4.26
CA ILE A 152 10.89 -1.90 3.37
C ILE A 152 10.66 -3.39 3.63
N SER A 153 10.37 -4.14 2.57
CA SER A 153 10.18 -5.59 2.61
C SER A 153 11.31 -6.31 3.35
N GLU A 154 10.96 -7.28 4.19
CA GLU A 154 11.93 -8.19 4.84
C GLU A 154 12.56 -9.15 3.83
N THR A 155 11.78 -9.54 2.82
CA THR A 155 12.13 -10.61 1.89
C THR A 155 12.05 -10.09 0.47
N ARG A 156 13.12 -10.33 -0.30
CA ARG A 156 13.14 -10.05 -1.74
C ARG A 156 13.41 -11.29 -2.56
N LEU A 157 12.53 -11.60 -3.52
CA LEU A 157 12.76 -12.65 -4.51
C LEU A 157 13.64 -12.10 -5.64
N CYS A 158 14.74 -12.81 -5.94
CA CYS A 158 15.72 -12.37 -6.93
C CYS A 158 15.16 -12.21 -8.34
N ASP A 159 14.15 -13.01 -8.70
CA ASP A 159 13.51 -13.02 -10.03
C ASP A 159 12.80 -11.71 -10.39
N PHE A 160 12.56 -10.84 -9.40
CA PHE A 160 11.91 -9.54 -9.60
C PHE A 160 12.90 -8.37 -9.45
N LEU A 161 14.17 -8.65 -9.17
CA LEU A 161 15.23 -7.65 -9.17
C LEU A 161 15.58 -7.33 -10.63
N SER A 162 14.99 -6.25 -11.14
CA SER A 162 15.24 -5.76 -12.50
C SER A 162 15.63 -4.29 -12.49
N ASN A 163 15.57 -3.63 -13.65
CA ASN A 163 15.70 -2.18 -13.83
C ASN A 163 14.51 -1.37 -13.25
N SER A 164 13.60 -2.06 -12.57
CA SER A 164 12.41 -1.54 -11.91
C SER A 164 12.50 -1.67 -10.39
N LEU A 165 11.61 -0.98 -9.68
CA LEU A 165 11.50 -1.14 -8.23
C LEU A 165 11.15 -2.59 -7.87
N TYR A 166 11.76 -3.10 -6.80
CA TYR A 166 11.35 -4.38 -6.22
C TYR A 166 9.88 -4.34 -5.75
N PRO A 167 9.03 -5.29 -6.16
CA PRO A 167 7.63 -5.30 -5.76
C PRO A 167 7.44 -5.66 -4.28
N GLY A 168 6.56 -4.95 -3.57
CA GLY A 168 6.12 -5.34 -2.23
C GLY A 168 6.64 -4.49 -1.06
N ASP A 169 7.48 -3.49 -1.29
CA ASP A 169 7.65 -2.42 -0.32
C ASP A 169 6.37 -1.56 -0.27
N ILE A 170 6.01 -1.06 0.91
CA ILE A 170 4.72 -0.39 1.15
C ILE A 170 4.93 1.03 1.62
N PHE A 171 4.45 2.01 0.85
CA PHE A 171 4.32 3.37 1.33
C PHE A 171 2.98 3.54 2.05
N ILE A 172 2.97 4.37 3.08
CA ILE A 172 1.76 4.87 3.74
C ILE A 172 1.83 6.39 3.67
N ASP A 173 0.98 6.96 2.81
CA ASP A 173 0.93 8.38 2.52
C ASP A 173 -0.27 9.00 3.26
N ILE A 174 0.00 9.97 4.14
CA ILE A 174 -1.04 10.61 4.95
C ILE A 174 -1.60 11.81 4.19
N LEU A 175 -2.88 11.74 3.84
CA LEU A 175 -3.55 12.71 3.01
C LEU A 175 -3.74 14.03 3.76
N LYS A 176 -3.45 15.14 3.06
CA LYS A 176 -3.64 16.51 3.55
C LYS A 176 -5.12 16.86 3.64
N ASN A 177 -5.87 16.45 2.63
CA ASN A 177 -7.30 16.71 2.53
C ASN A 177 -8.03 15.38 2.36
N PRO A 178 -9.05 15.08 3.18
CA PRO A 178 -9.77 13.83 3.12
C PRO A 178 -10.64 13.73 1.86
N PRO A 179 -10.44 12.73 0.97
CA PRO A 179 -11.32 12.47 -0.15
C PRO A 179 -12.79 12.35 0.27
N CYS A 180 -13.69 12.80 -0.61
CA CYS A 180 -15.14 12.77 -0.37
C CYS A 180 -15.61 13.56 0.88
N ASN A 181 -14.77 14.46 1.43
CA ASN A 181 -15.01 15.17 2.69
C ASN A 181 -15.33 14.25 3.88
N ASN A 182 -14.85 13.01 3.84
CA ASN A 182 -15.03 12.04 4.92
C ASN A 182 -13.75 11.99 5.76
N GLY A 183 -13.84 12.46 7.01
CA GLY A 183 -12.71 12.55 7.92
C GLY A 183 -12.00 11.23 8.22
N ALA A 184 -12.59 10.07 7.91
CA ALA A 184 -11.91 8.79 8.01
C ALA A 184 -10.94 8.52 6.83
N ASN A 185 -11.14 9.13 5.66
CA ASN A 185 -10.28 8.94 4.48
C ASN A 185 -8.93 9.65 4.66
N LYS A 186 -7.99 8.99 5.33
CA LYS A 186 -6.75 9.63 5.82
C LYS A 186 -5.50 9.12 5.15
N ALA A 187 -5.49 7.90 4.63
CA ALA A 187 -4.26 7.29 4.15
C ALA A 187 -4.43 6.62 2.78
N MET A 188 -3.41 6.77 1.94
CA MET A 188 -3.20 5.89 0.80
C MET A 188 -2.05 4.93 1.14
N LEU A 189 -2.26 3.64 0.89
CA LEU A 189 -1.15 2.69 0.83
C LEU A 189 -0.72 2.59 -0.63
N TYR A 190 0.57 2.74 -0.94
CA TYR A 190 1.07 2.54 -2.30
C TYR A 190 2.02 1.36 -2.34
N CYS A 191 1.77 0.42 -3.26
CA CYS A 191 2.61 -0.75 -3.45
C CYS A 191 2.75 -1.07 -4.94
N VAL A 192 3.97 -1.33 -5.40
CA VAL A 192 4.20 -1.96 -6.70
C VAL A 192 4.05 -3.47 -6.53
N GLY A 193 3.12 -4.07 -7.28
CA GLY A 193 2.92 -5.51 -7.28
C GLY A 193 3.90 -6.24 -8.21
N PRO A 194 4.15 -7.55 -8.00
CA PRO A 194 4.96 -8.34 -8.92
C PRO A 194 4.30 -8.41 -10.31
N LYS A 195 5.12 -8.42 -11.36
CA LYS A 195 4.68 -8.72 -12.73
C LYS A 195 4.87 -10.20 -13.02
N GLY A 196 3.93 -10.80 -13.72
CA GLY A 196 3.94 -12.22 -14.12
C GLY A 196 4.96 -12.59 -15.19
N MET A 197 6.20 -12.11 -15.09
CA MET A 197 7.31 -12.46 -15.98
C MET A 197 8.22 -13.56 -15.41
N SER A 198 8.10 -13.85 -14.11
CA SER A 198 8.78 -14.96 -13.42
C SER A 198 8.05 -16.28 -13.65
N SER A 199 8.46 -17.36 -12.99
CA SER A 199 7.62 -18.56 -12.88
C SER A 199 6.30 -18.25 -12.14
N ALA A 200 5.26 -19.05 -12.40
CA ALA A 200 3.98 -18.97 -11.70
C ALA A 200 4.14 -19.11 -10.17
N GLU A 201 5.04 -19.98 -9.71
CA GLU A 201 5.30 -20.16 -8.28
C GLU A 201 5.96 -18.92 -7.66
N ASN A 202 7.02 -18.40 -8.28
CA ASN A 202 7.69 -17.21 -7.77
C ASN A 202 6.77 -15.97 -7.82
N PHE A 203 5.86 -15.91 -8.80
CA PHE A 203 4.84 -14.86 -8.86
C PHE A 203 3.87 -14.96 -7.68
N LYS A 204 3.35 -16.17 -7.38
CA LYS A 204 2.49 -16.42 -6.22
C LYS A 204 3.20 -16.09 -4.90
N ASP A 205 4.46 -16.52 -4.74
CA ASP A 205 5.27 -16.21 -3.57
C ASP A 205 5.49 -14.70 -3.40
N ALA A 206 5.73 -13.98 -4.50
CA ALA A 206 5.85 -12.52 -4.47
C ALA A 206 4.54 -11.84 -4.04
N VAL A 207 3.39 -12.31 -4.53
CA VAL A 207 2.07 -11.79 -4.11
C VAL A 207 1.81 -12.08 -2.63
N TYR A 208 2.20 -13.26 -2.15
CA TYR A 208 2.16 -13.60 -0.73
C TYR A 208 3.01 -12.64 0.12
N ILE A 209 4.25 -12.36 -0.31
CA ILE A 209 5.15 -11.39 0.36
C ILE A 209 4.52 -9.99 0.40
N VAL A 210 3.90 -9.53 -0.70
CA VAL A 210 3.18 -8.25 -0.73
C VAL A 210 2.08 -8.22 0.33
N GLY A 211 1.27 -9.27 0.43
CA GLY A 211 0.22 -9.37 1.44
C GLY A 211 0.76 -9.27 2.86
N LYS A 212 1.87 -9.98 3.14
CA LYS A 212 2.55 -9.95 4.43
C LYS A 212 3.09 -8.55 4.76
N ASN A 213 3.69 -7.90 3.78
CA ASN A 213 4.25 -6.56 3.95
C ASN A 213 3.17 -5.50 4.19
N ILE A 214 1.98 -5.62 3.58
CA ILE A 214 0.84 -4.74 3.88
C ILE A 214 0.49 -4.82 5.37
N ALA A 215 0.33 -6.03 5.91
CA ALA A 215 0.01 -6.22 7.33
C ALA A 215 1.13 -5.68 8.24
N ASN A 216 2.40 -5.97 7.92
CA ASN A 216 3.53 -5.46 8.69
C ASN A 216 3.64 -3.93 8.65
N ALA A 217 3.44 -3.31 7.48
CA ALA A 217 3.47 -1.86 7.34
C ALA A 217 2.42 -1.18 8.21
N ILE A 218 1.17 -1.69 8.19
CA ILE A 218 0.07 -1.18 9.04
C ILE A 218 0.41 -1.37 10.52
N TYR A 219 0.92 -2.54 10.91
CA TYR A 219 1.34 -2.82 12.28
C TYR A 219 2.39 -1.81 12.76
N HIS A 220 3.49 -1.67 12.02
CA HIS A 220 4.57 -0.76 12.40
C HIS A 220 4.10 0.68 12.42
N TYR A 221 3.26 1.09 11.47
CA TYR A 221 2.70 2.44 11.42
C TYR A 221 1.83 2.72 12.63
N ASN A 222 0.91 1.81 12.99
CA ASN A 222 0.01 1.98 14.13
C ASN A 222 0.73 2.02 15.48
N ASN A 223 1.93 1.43 15.56
CA ASN A 223 2.77 1.41 16.76
C ASN A 223 3.92 2.45 16.73
N TYR A 224 4.07 3.19 15.63
CA TYR A 224 5.12 4.21 15.50
C TYR A 224 4.89 5.34 16.52
N ASN A 225 5.94 5.71 17.26
CA ASN A 225 5.93 6.82 18.24
C ASN A 225 4.72 6.88 19.18
N ASN A 226 4.17 5.74 19.61
CA ASN A 226 2.98 5.66 20.47
C ASN A 226 1.78 6.45 19.90
N ARG A 227 1.53 6.35 18.58
CA ARG A 227 0.37 6.97 17.92
C ARG A 227 -0.91 6.79 18.73
N ILE A 228 -1.66 7.88 18.83
CA ILE A 228 -2.99 7.91 19.44
C ILE A 228 -4.00 7.21 18.54
N ASP A 229 -5.07 6.66 19.14
CA ASP A 229 -6.02 5.81 18.43
C ASP A 229 -6.65 6.50 17.22
N THR A 230 -6.83 7.83 17.25
CA THR A 230 -7.42 8.60 16.14
C THR A 230 -6.57 8.69 14.88
N GLU A 231 -5.31 8.23 14.92
CA GLU A 231 -4.37 8.24 13.80
C GLU A 231 -4.05 6.83 13.27
N ARG A 232 -4.47 5.79 14.00
CA ARG A 232 -4.21 4.39 13.65
C ARG A 232 -5.14 3.94 12.55
N ILE A 233 -4.58 3.33 11.50
CA ILE A 233 -5.34 2.67 10.44
C ILE A 233 -6.10 1.49 11.08
N ASP A 234 -7.41 1.64 11.18
CA ASP A 234 -8.34 0.64 11.73
C ASP A 234 -9.26 0.02 10.67
N TYR A 235 -9.20 0.56 9.44
CA TYR A 235 -9.84 0.01 8.25
C TYR A 235 -8.91 0.14 7.04
N VAL A 236 -8.75 -0.92 6.25
CA VAL A 236 -7.96 -0.88 5.03
C VAL A 236 -8.71 -1.53 3.87
N ARG A 237 -8.80 -0.82 2.74
CA ARG A 237 -9.32 -1.35 1.47
C ARG A 237 -8.20 -1.93 0.63
N ILE A 238 -8.35 -3.18 0.21
CA ILE A 238 -7.38 -3.96 -0.53
C ILE A 238 -7.93 -4.28 -1.92
N CYS A 239 -7.29 -3.78 -2.96
CA CYS A 239 -7.54 -4.20 -4.34
C CYS A 239 -6.80 -5.50 -4.68
N LEU A 240 -7.19 -6.16 -5.77
CA LEU A 240 -6.44 -7.31 -6.31
C LEU A 240 -5.16 -6.85 -7.01
N ILE A 241 -4.17 -6.42 -6.21
CA ILE A 241 -2.85 -6.05 -6.69
C ILE A 241 -2.24 -7.22 -7.46
N SER A 242 -1.63 -6.92 -8.60
CA SER A 242 -1.16 -7.92 -9.58
C SER A 242 -2.22 -8.85 -10.18
N GLY A 243 -3.52 -8.60 -9.99
CA GLY A 243 -4.61 -9.36 -10.63
C GLY A 243 -5.02 -8.87 -12.03
N GLY A 244 -4.54 -7.68 -12.43
CA GLY A 244 -4.79 -7.06 -13.74
C GLY A 244 -3.66 -7.33 -14.75
N ASN A 245 -3.16 -6.27 -15.39
CA ASN A 245 -2.09 -6.34 -16.40
C ASN A 245 -0.76 -6.93 -15.88
N PHE A 246 -0.59 -7.02 -14.57
CA PHE A 246 0.61 -7.58 -13.94
C PHE A 246 0.48 -9.07 -13.64
N LYS A 247 -0.69 -9.68 -13.88
CA LYS A 247 -0.95 -11.08 -13.56
C LYS A 247 -0.10 -12.02 -14.43
N HIS A 248 0.43 -13.08 -13.85
CA HIS A 248 1.01 -14.19 -14.60
C HIS A 248 -0.08 -14.92 -15.42
N ASP A 249 0.22 -15.33 -16.64
CA ASP A 249 -0.77 -15.95 -17.54
C ASP A 249 -1.32 -17.25 -16.96
N ASP A 250 -0.45 -18.09 -16.40
CA ASP A 250 -0.80 -19.38 -15.77
C ASP A 250 -1.35 -19.29 -14.34
N VAL A 251 -1.56 -18.09 -13.79
CA VAL A 251 -2.10 -17.91 -12.43
C VAL A 251 -3.47 -17.23 -12.50
N SER A 252 -4.49 -17.84 -11.89
CA SER A 252 -5.83 -17.27 -11.86
C SER A 252 -5.94 -16.07 -10.90
N ARG A 253 -6.97 -15.25 -11.07
CA ARG A 253 -7.26 -14.13 -10.14
C ARG A 253 -7.59 -14.62 -8.72
N ILE A 254 -8.16 -15.83 -8.62
CA ILE A 254 -8.47 -16.46 -7.34
C ILE A 254 -7.16 -16.85 -6.63
N GLU A 255 -6.22 -17.49 -7.32
CA GLU A 255 -4.90 -17.81 -6.74
C GLU A 255 -4.12 -16.55 -6.31
N VAL A 256 -4.20 -15.46 -7.07
CA VAL A 256 -3.63 -14.16 -6.65
C VAL A 256 -4.28 -13.70 -5.34
N ALA A 257 -5.61 -13.76 -5.25
CA ALA A 257 -6.35 -13.38 -4.05
C ALA A 257 -6.01 -14.28 -2.85
N GLU A 258 -5.86 -15.59 -3.05
CA GLU A 258 -5.46 -16.56 -2.03
C GLU A 258 -4.08 -16.22 -1.46
N CYS A 259 -3.08 -16.02 -2.33
CA CYS A 259 -1.73 -15.63 -1.92
C CYS A 259 -1.75 -14.33 -1.12
N LEU A 260 -2.50 -13.31 -1.58
CA LEU A 260 -2.58 -12.02 -0.91
C LEU A 260 -3.24 -12.11 0.47
N ILE A 261 -4.39 -12.80 0.57
CA ILE A 261 -5.10 -13.03 1.84
C ILE A 261 -4.22 -13.81 2.81
N LYS A 262 -3.57 -14.87 2.34
CA LYS A 262 -2.68 -15.71 3.16
C LYS A 262 -1.51 -14.89 3.71
N GLY A 263 -0.88 -14.06 2.88
CA GLY A 263 0.19 -13.15 3.30
C GLY A 263 -0.26 -12.19 4.40
N ILE A 264 -1.42 -11.53 4.20
CA ILE A 264 -2.01 -10.62 5.19
C ILE A 264 -2.27 -11.35 6.52
N ARG A 265 -2.87 -12.54 6.48
CA ARG A 265 -3.15 -13.36 7.67
C ARG A 265 -1.88 -13.67 8.44
N ASP A 266 -0.86 -14.20 7.75
CA ASP A 266 0.40 -14.60 8.38
C ASP A 266 1.14 -13.39 8.97
N GLY A 267 1.14 -12.24 8.28
CA GLY A 267 1.71 -10.99 8.79
C GLY A 267 1.01 -10.51 10.07
N ASN A 268 -0.33 -10.53 10.10
CA ASN A 268 -1.08 -10.18 11.31
C ASN A 268 -0.82 -11.15 12.47
N ILE A 269 -0.71 -12.46 12.20
CA ILE A 269 -0.38 -13.47 13.21
C ILE A 269 1.01 -13.20 13.79
N GLN A 270 2.01 -13.01 12.94
CA GLN A 270 3.40 -12.78 13.36
C GLN A 270 3.53 -11.51 14.23
N THR A 271 2.85 -10.44 13.83
CA THR A 271 2.91 -9.15 14.51
C THR A 271 1.96 -9.03 15.70
N HIS A 272 1.06 -9.99 15.89
CA HIS A 272 -0.04 -9.91 16.87
C HIS A 272 -0.90 -8.65 16.67
N SER A 273 -1.11 -8.26 15.41
CA SER A 273 -1.91 -7.10 15.04
C SER A 273 -3.36 -7.24 15.51
N LYS A 274 -3.96 -6.12 15.92
CA LYS A 274 -5.34 -6.06 16.41
C LYS A 274 -6.06 -4.84 15.85
N ASN A 275 -7.38 -4.89 15.86
CA ASN A 275 -8.29 -3.78 15.58
C ASN A 275 -8.17 -3.22 14.15
N VAL A 276 -7.94 -4.09 13.17
CA VAL A 276 -7.94 -3.72 11.74
C VAL A 276 -9.00 -4.52 11.00
N VAL A 277 -9.80 -3.83 10.20
CA VAL A 277 -10.68 -4.43 9.19
C VAL A 277 -9.99 -4.42 7.84
N TYR A 278 -9.73 -5.60 7.27
CA TYR A 278 -9.30 -5.76 5.89
C TYR A 278 -10.54 -5.92 5.00
N ASN A 279 -10.85 -4.89 4.24
CA ASN A 279 -11.93 -4.88 3.26
C ASN A 279 -11.36 -5.15 1.86
N PHE A 280 -11.82 -6.21 1.22
CA PHE A 280 -11.38 -6.57 -0.12
C PHE A 280 -12.34 -6.02 -1.16
N ALA A 281 -11.80 -5.23 -2.09
CA ALA A 281 -12.56 -4.66 -3.20
C ALA A 281 -13.19 -5.75 -4.08
N PHE A 282 -14.30 -5.42 -4.74
CA PHE A 282 -14.97 -6.34 -5.64
C PHE A 282 -14.09 -6.61 -6.86
N ASP A 283 -13.82 -7.89 -7.10
CA ASP A 283 -12.98 -8.34 -8.21
C ASP A 283 -13.54 -9.66 -8.77
N ASN A 284 -14.76 -9.62 -9.32
CA ASN A 284 -15.48 -10.80 -9.80
C ASN A 284 -15.54 -11.94 -8.76
N ASN A 285 -15.74 -11.58 -7.49
CA ASN A 285 -15.74 -12.47 -6.33
C ASN A 285 -14.42 -13.23 -6.06
N ALA A 286 -13.30 -12.88 -6.71
CA ALA A 286 -12.03 -13.58 -6.53
C ALA A 286 -11.62 -13.66 -5.04
N PHE A 287 -11.72 -12.55 -4.30
CA PHE A 287 -11.40 -12.53 -2.87
C PHE A 287 -12.34 -13.35 -2.00
N LYS A 288 -13.65 -13.33 -2.28
CA LYS A 288 -14.61 -14.10 -1.50
C LYS A 288 -14.38 -15.59 -1.69
N ILE A 289 -14.19 -16.03 -2.94
CA ILE A 289 -13.90 -17.42 -3.27
C ILE A 289 -12.58 -17.85 -2.63
N ALA A 290 -11.51 -17.08 -2.80
CA ALA A 290 -10.21 -17.34 -2.19
C ALA A 290 -10.28 -17.46 -0.66
N TYR A 291 -11.03 -16.58 -0.01
CA TYR A 291 -11.22 -16.63 1.43
C TYR A 291 -11.95 -17.90 1.86
N ASP A 292 -13.01 -18.29 1.16
CA ASP A 292 -13.76 -19.51 1.47
C ASP A 292 -12.87 -20.74 1.32
N THR A 293 -12.13 -20.86 0.22
CA THR A 293 -11.17 -21.96 -0.03
C THR A 293 -10.09 -22.05 1.05
N LEU A 294 -9.62 -20.93 1.60
CA LEU A 294 -8.62 -20.92 2.67
C LEU A 294 -9.18 -21.30 4.06
N ASN A 295 -10.50 -21.45 4.21
CA ASN A 295 -11.14 -21.81 5.48
C ASN A 295 -11.93 -23.14 5.43
N GLU A 296 -11.93 -23.82 4.28
CA GLU A 296 -12.36 -25.21 4.13
C GLU A 296 -11.28 -26.17 4.65
#